data_AF-A0A0Q7SWG3-F1
#
_entry.id   AF-A0A0Q7SWG3-F1
#
_cell.length_a   1.000
_cell.length_b   1.000
_cell.length_c   1.000
_cell.angle_alpha   90.00
_cell.angle_beta   90.00
_cell.angle_gamma   90.00
#
_symmetry.space_group_name_H-M   'P 1'
#
loop_
_entity.id
_entity.type
_entity.pdbx_description
1 polymer ?
#
loop_
_entity_poly.entity_id
_entity_poly.type
_entity_poly.pdbx_seq_one_letter_code
_entity_poly.pdbx_strand_id
1 'polypeptide(L)' 'MAVIWPTLQRIKSPLTITCRGCGNQQIWSREKAIVNLGGDTQPHTIRAKLRCSRCGARGQDGWIDTDARM' A
#
# COMPACT_ATOMS: atom_id res chain seq x y z
N MET A 1 -8.10 -20.42 11.48
CA MET A 1 -6.82 -19.76 11.81
C MET A 1 -6.95 -18.28 11.46
N ALA A 2 -7.08 -17.39 12.45
CA ALA A 2 -7.14 -15.96 12.17
C ALA A 2 -5.74 -15.50 11.74
N VAL A 3 -5.58 -15.11 10.47
CA VAL A 3 -4.35 -14.49 9.99
C VAL A 3 -4.26 -13.12 10.66
N ILE A 4 -3.45 -13.02 11.71
CA ILE A 4 -3.14 -11.74 12.36
C ILE A 4 -2.21 -10.99 11.40
N TRP A 5 -2.80 -10.20 10.51
CA TRP A 5 -2.02 -9.36 9.61
C TRP A 5 -1.34 -8.27 10.44
N PRO A 6 0.00 -8.17 10.45
CA PRO A 6 0.69 -7.07 11.10
C PRO A 6 0.21 -5.76 10.48
N THR A 7 -0.16 -4.80 11.33
CA THR A 7 -0.50 -3.44 10.88
C THR A 7 0.71 -2.78 10.23
N LEU A 8 0.48 -1.74 9.41
CA LEU A 8 1.53 -0.93 8.79
C LEU A 8 2.61 -0.48 9.79
N GLN A 9 2.22 -0.26 11.04
CA GLN A 9 3.14 0.09 12.12
C GLN A 9 4.23 -0.96 12.39
N ARG A 10 3.97 -2.24 12.11
CA ARG A 10 4.93 -3.35 12.30
C ARG A 10 5.84 -3.59 11.09
N ILE A 11 5.54 -2.99 9.94
CA ILE A 11 6.36 -3.13 8.73
C ILE A 11 7.62 -2.29 8.90
N LYS A 12 8.80 -2.93 8.85
CA LYS A 12 10.11 -2.25 8.89
C LYS A 12 10.63 -1.86 7.52
N SER A 13 10.08 -2.46 6.47
CA SER A 13 10.47 -2.26 5.08
C SER A 13 9.71 -1.07 4.44
N PRO A 14 10.29 -0.40 3.43
CA PRO A 14 9.54 0.57 2.64
C PRO A 14 8.38 -0.13 1.89
N LEU A 15 7.27 0.60 1.73
CA LEU A 15 6.10 0.15 0.99
C LEU A 15 6.26 0.56 -0.48
N THR A 16 6.40 -0.42 -1.37
CA THR A 16 6.45 -0.17 -2.81
C THR A 16 5.05 -0.29 -3.39
N ILE A 17 4.59 0.77 -4.05
CA ILE A 17 3.27 0.87 -4.66
C ILE A 17 3.47 0.94 -6.17
N THR A 18 2.94 -0.04 -6.89
CA THR A 18 3.08 -0.12 -8.35
C THR A 18 1.71 -0.13 -9.00
N CYS A 19 1.44 0.84 -9.88
CA CYS A 19 0.23 0.86 -10.67
C CYS A 19 0.43 0.04 -11.95
N ARG A 20 -0.32 -1.05 -12.11
CA ARG A 20 -0.30 -1.87 -13.33
C ARG A 20 -0.93 -1.18 -14.54
N GLY A 21 -1.83 -0.22 -14.31
CA GLY A 21 -2.53 0.48 -15.39
C GLY A 21 -1.63 1.44 -16.19
N CYS A 22 -0.65 2.08 -15.56
CA CYS A 22 0.26 3.04 -16.21
C CYS A 22 1.75 2.79 -15.95
N GLY A 23 2.08 1.71 -15.23
CA GLY A 23 3.45 1.39 -14.83
C GLY A 23 4.04 2.32 -13.76
N ASN A 24 3.25 3.22 -13.17
CA ASN A 24 3.78 4.16 -12.19
C ASN A 24 4.16 3.45 -10.89
N GLN A 25 5.43 3.54 -10.50
CA GLN A 25 5.95 3.00 -9.25
C GLN A 25 6.27 4.14 -8.27
N GLN A 26 5.87 3.96 -7.01
CA GLN A 26 6.20 4.86 -5.92
C GLN A 26 6.72 4.05 -4.75
N ILE A 27 7.76 4.54 -4.09
CA ILE A 27 8.29 3.93 -2.88
C ILE A 27 7.97 4.88 -1.74
N TRP A 28 7.21 4.40 -0.76
CA TRP A 28 6.90 5.14 0.45
C TRP A 28 7.74 4.60 1.59
N SER A 29 8.46 5.50 2.28
CA SER A 29 9.05 5.16 3.57
C SER A 29 7.95 4.79 4.55
N ARG A 30 8.30 4.03 5.59
CA ARG A 30 7.38 3.63 6.66
C ARG A 30 6.63 4.83 7.23
N GLU A 31 7.35 5.91 7.54
CA GLU A 31 6.76 7.14 8.11
C GLU A 31 5.75 7.76 7.15
N LYS A 32 6.10 7.87 5.86
CA LYS A 32 5.19 8.39 4.83
C LYS A 32 3.95 7.51 4.70
N ALA A 33 4.11 6.19 4.72
CA ALA A 33 2.99 5.26 4.65
C ALA A 33 2.08 5.37 5.89
N ILE A 34 2.64 5.50 7.09
CA ILE A 34 1.87 5.69 8.33
C ILE A 34 1.12 7.03 8.29
N VAL A 35 1.76 8.12 7.85
CA VAL A 35 1.14 9.45 7.77
C VAL A 35 0.00 9.48 6.73
N ASN A 36 0.17 8.83 5.58
CA ASN A 36 -0.82 8.86 4.50
C ASN A 36 -1.95 7.83 4.67
N LEU A 37 -1.66 6.65 5.24
CA LEU A 37 -2.63 5.54 5.31
C LEU A 37 -3.19 5.34 6.72
N GLY A 38 -2.46 5.76 7.75
CA GLY A 38 -2.72 5.45 9.16
C GLY A 38 -1.95 4.21 9.62
N GLY A 39 -1.33 4.27 10.81
CA GLY A 39 -0.48 3.21 11.36
C GLY A 39 -1.22 1.89 11.62
N ASP A 40 -2.50 1.96 11.95
CA ASP A 40 -3.38 0.80 12.18
C ASP A 40 -3.93 0.16 10.90
N THR A 41 -3.62 0.74 9.73
CA THR A 41 -4.12 0.20 8.46
C THR A 41 -3.50 -1.17 8.20
N GLN A 42 -4.38 -2.14 7.92
CA GLN A 42 -3.99 -3.51 7.62
C GLN A 42 -3.53 -3.61 6.16
N PRO A 43 -2.51 -4.44 5.84
CA PRO A 43 -1.94 -4.57 4.51
C PRO A 43 -2.96 -4.79 3.39
N HIS A 44 -3.97 -5.63 3.62
CA HIS A 44 -5.00 -5.92 2.61
C HIS A 44 -5.96 -4.73 2.36
N THR A 45 -6.12 -3.83 3.34
CA THR A 45 -6.92 -2.61 3.18
C THR A 45 -6.14 -1.44 2.56
N ILE A 46 -4.80 -1.52 2.52
CA ILE A 46 -3.96 -0.48 1.91
C ILE A 46 -4.37 -0.24 0.46
N ARG A 47 -4.56 -1.31 -0.32
CA ARG A 47 -4.92 -1.22 -1.74
C ARG A 47 -6.23 -0.45 -1.95
N ALA A 48 -7.24 -0.65 -1.09
CA ALA A 48 -8.51 0.06 -1.20
C ALA A 48 -8.36 1.58 -1.00
N LYS A 49 -7.37 2.02 -0.22
CA LYS A 49 -7.08 3.44 0.05
C LYS A 49 -6.19 4.09 -1.02
N LEU A 50 -5.57 3.31 -1.89
CA LEU A 50 -4.61 3.82 -2.87
C LEU A 50 -5.27 4.22 -4.18
N ARG A 51 -4.82 5.36 -4.70
CA ARG A 51 -5.17 5.87 -6.03
C ARG A 51 -3.90 6.33 -6.74
N CYS A 52 -3.75 5.92 -7.99
CA CYS A 52 -2.65 6.35 -8.84
C CYS A 52 -2.79 7.83 -9.19
N SER A 53 -1.77 8.64 -8.90
CA SER A 53 -1.74 10.07 -9.23
C SER A 53 -1.63 10.35 -10.72
N ARG A 54 -1.11 9.41 -11.53
CA ARG A 54 -0.93 9.60 -12.98
C ARG A 54 -2.17 9.24 -13.80
N CYS A 55 -2.73 8.05 -13.58
CA CYS A 55 -3.85 7.54 -14.40
C CYS A 55 -5.19 7.49 -13.65
N GLY A 56 -5.21 7.79 -12.35
CA GLY A 56 -6.41 7.72 -11.54
C GLY A 56 -6.89 6.31 -11.19
N ALA A 57 -6.19 5.25 -11.63
CA ALA A 57 -6.51 3.87 -11.28
C ALA A 57 -6.56 3.68 -9.77
N ARG A 58 -7.50 2.88 -9.28
CA ARG A 58 -7.71 2.64 -7.86
C ARG A 58 -7.23 1.23 -7.49
N GLY A 59 -6.68 1.08 -6.29
CA GLY A 59 -6.23 -0.23 -5.84
C GLY A 59 -7.37 -1.18 -5.48
N GLN A 60 -8.58 -0.67 -5.21
CA GLN A 60 -9.78 -1.50 -5.04
C GLN A 60 -10.11 -2.34 -6.28
N ASP A 61 -9.76 -1.85 -7.47
CA ASP A 61 -10.04 -2.49 -8.76
C ASP A 61 -8.92 -3.47 -9.16
N GLY A 62 -7.97 -3.74 -8.26
CA GLY A 62 -6.85 -4.66 -8.50
C GLY A 62 -5.72 -4.09 -9.38
N TRP A 63 -5.80 -2.82 -9.78
CA TRP A 63 -4.79 -2.17 -10.64
C TRP A 63 -3.56 -1.67 -9.89
N ILE A 64 -3.58 -1.65 -8.56
CA ILE A 64 -2.45 -1.22 -7.74
C ILE A 64 -1.93 -2.41 -6.95
N ASP A 65 -0.67 -2.72 -7.20
CA ASP A 65 0.09 -3.67 -6.42
C ASP A 65 0.84 -2.96 -5.30
N THR A 66 0.95 -3.65 -4.17
CA THR A 66 1.61 -3.15 -2.96
C THR A 66 2.52 -4.24 -2.46
N ASP A 67 3.82 -4.04 -2.62
CA ASP A 67 4.85 -4.91 -2.08
C ASP A 67 5.39 -4.26 -0.80
N ALA A 68 5.14 -4.92 0.31
CA ALA A 68 5.86 -4.68 1.55
C ALA A 68 6.51 -6.00 1.90
N ARG A 69 7.84 -6.06 1.87
CA ARG A 69 8.59 -7.18 2.46
C ARG A 69 8.28 -7.20 3.96
N MET A 70 7.30 -8.02 4.35
CA MET A 70 6.90 -8.27 5.73
C MET A 70 7.98 -9.06 6.46
#